data_AF-A0A1Q4G696-F1
#
_entry.id   AF-A0A1Q4G696-F1
#
_cell.length_a   1.000
_cell.length_b   1.000
_cell.length_c   1.000
_cell.angle_alpha   90.00
_cell.angle_beta   90.00
_cell.angle_gamma   90.00
#
_symmetry.space_group_name_H-M   'P 1'
#
loop_
_entity.id
_entity.type
_entity.pdbx_description
1 polymer ?
#
loop_
_entity_poly.entity_id
_entity_poly.type
_entity_poly.pdbx_seq_one_letter_code
_entity_poly.pdbx_strand_id
1 'polypeptide(L)'
;MHQKSTIMQQTLATLDSYIQNLRPELYIDLQSSLSAEEFRDLEQQYDMEIPQNLKALYRWKNGQRTTSYEVFVNNSTFIPLGEALDTAQELTNMIGMDFEIENWWNEYFFSLDNTGEYPKRFKVG
;
A
#
# COMPACT_ATOMS: atom_id res chain seq x y z
N MET A 1 14.56 1.91 19.17
CA MET A 1 13.85 1.38 17.97
C MET A 1 12.66 0.48 18.30
N HIS A 2 12.57 -0.17 19.47
CA HIS A 2 11.46 -1.06 19.83
C HIS A 2 10.05 -0.42 19.91
N GLN A 3 9.94 0.84 20.31
CA GLN A 3 8.63 1.48 20.57
C GLN A 3 7.76 1.68 19.32
N LYS A 4 8.37 1.95 18.14
CA LYS A 4 7.63 2.17 16.88
C LYS A 4 6.99 0.88 16.35
N SER A 5 7.69 -0.26 16.47
CA SER A 5 7.16 -1.56 16.06
C SER A 5 5.94 -1.98 16.88
N THR A 6 5.95 -1.68 18.19
CA THR A 6 4.83 -1.99 19.08
C THR A 6 3.59 -1.15 18.77
N ILE A 7 3.76 0.15 18.47
CA ILE A 7 2.66 1.03 18.08
C ILE A 7 1.99 0.51 16.80
N MET A 8 2.77 0.17 15.77
CA MET A 8 2.22 -0.35 14.50
C MET A 8 1.39 -1.61 14.71
N GLN A 9 1.89 -2.57 15.49
CA GLN A 9 1.15 -3.81 15.78
C GLN A 9 -0.16 -3.56 16.54
N GLN A 10 -0.15 -2.66 17.53
CA GLN A 10 -1.36 -2.28 18.28
C GLN A 10 -2.38 -1.56 17.39
N THR A 11 -1.90 -0.66 16.52
CA THR A 11 -2.76 0.03 15.54
C THR A 11 -3.41 -0.97 14.58
N LEU A 12 -2.65 -1.92 14.03
CA LEU A 12 -3.17 -2.95 13.14
C LEU A 12 -4.18 -3.87 13.85
N ALA A 13 -3.91 -4.28 15.08
CA ALA A 13 -4.85 -5.09 15.85
C ALA A 13 -6.17 -4.36 16.13
N THR A 14 -6.09 -3.06 16.43
CA THR A 14 -7.29 -2.21 16.63
C THR A 14 -8.06 -2.07 15.31
N LEU A 15 -7.36 -1.83 14.21
CA LEU A 15 -7.94 -1.70 12.88
C LEU A 15 -8.65 -2.98 12.44
N ASP A 16 -7.99 -4.14 12.60
CA ASP A 16 -8.54 -5.45 12.28
C ASP A 16 -9.86 -5.70 13.02
N SER A 17 -9.85 -5.47 14.35
CA SER A 17 -11.05 -5.59 15.17
C SER A 17 -12.17 -4.64 14.72
N TYR A 18 -11.86 -3.38 14.42
CA TYR A 18 -12.87 -2.42 13.98
C TYR A 18 -13.47 -2.77 12.62
N ILE A 19 -12.66 -3.17 11.64
CA ILE A 19 -13.19 -3.54 10.32
C ILE A 19 -14.02 -4.83 10.42
N GLN A 20 -13.54 -5.85 11.14
CA GLN A 20 -14.31 -7.09 11.33
C GLN A 20 -15.69 -6.83 11.94
N ASN A 21 -15.77 -5.97 12.95
CA ASN A 21 -17.01 -5.75 13.69
C ASN A 21 -17.94 -4.71 13.05
N LEU A 22 -17.39 -3.65 12.45
CA LEU A 22 -18.17 -2.52 11.95
C LEU A 22 -18.37 -2.56 10.44
N ARG A 23 -17.52 -3.28 9.70
CA ARG A 23 -17.50 -3.29 8.23
C ARG A 23 -17.23 -4.71 7.68
N PRO A 24 -18.07 -5.70 8.02
CA PRO A 24 -17.85 -7.10 7.64
C PRO A 24 -17.83 -7.31 6.12
N GLU A 25 -18.59 -6.52 5.35
CA GLU A 25 -18.60 -6.59 3.88
C GLU A 25 -17.22 -6.24 3.30
N LEU A 26 -16.62 -5.13 3.74
CA LEU A 26 -15.25 -4.78 3.39
C LEU A 26 -14.27 -5.87 3.86
N TYR A 27 -14.45 -6.42 5.06
CA TYR A 27 -13.53 -7.42 5.62
C TYR A 27 -13.46 -8.70 4.78
N ILE A 28 -14.58 -9.14 4.20
CA ILE A 28 -14.66 -10.33 3.35
C ILE A 28 -13.83 -10.18 2.07
N ASP A 29 -13.71 -8.96 1.57
CA ASP A 29 -12.95 -8.65 0.36
C ASP A 29 -11.47 -8.33 0.62
N LEU A 30 -11.04 -8.22 1.87
CA LEU A 30 -9.63 -8.06 2.21
C LEU A 30 -8.86 -9.36 1.93
N GLN A 31 -7.81 -9.25 1.11
CA GLN A 31 -7.00 -10.39 0.69
C GLN A 31 -6.11 -10.89 1.83
N SER A 32 -5.72 -12.16 1.76
CA SER A 32 -4.76 -12.76 2.69
C SER A 32 -3.48 -11.94 2.79
N SER A 33 -2.80 -12.08 3.92
CA SER A 33 -1.51 -11.44 4.15
C SER A 33 -0.43 -11.94 3.20
N LEU A 34 0.54 -11.08 2.91
CA LEU A 34 1.76 -11.47 2.20
C LEU A 34 2.74 -12.20 3.11
N SER A 35 3.31 -13.27 2.59
CA SER A 35 4.39 -14.05 3.18
C SER A 35 5.75 -13.38 2.99
N ALA A 36 6.75 -13.85 3.74
CA ALA A 36 8.11 -13.38 3.59
C ALA A 36 8.72 -13.70 2.21
N GLU A 37 8.22 -14.71 1.51
CA GLU A 37 8.65 -15.06 0.15
C GLU A 37 8.08 -14.09 -0.86
N GLU A 38 6.76 -13.84 -0.81
CA GLU A 38 6.11 -12.86 -1.69
C GLU A 38 6.72 -11.46 -1.55
N PHE A 39 7.10 -11.03 -0.33
CA PHE A 39 7.84 -9.78 -0.19
C PHE A 39 9.20 -9.80 -0.89
N ARG A 40 9.95 -10.90 -0.80
CA ARG A 40 11.25 -11.00 -1.48
C ARG A 40 11.09 -10.96 -2.99
N ASP A 41 10.08 -11.64 -3.51
CA ASP A 41 9.80 -11.67 -4.94
C ASP A 41 9.44 -10.26 -5.45
N LEU A 42 8.60 -9.51 -4.72
CA LEU A 42 8.28 -8.12 -5.04
C LEU A 42 9.52 -7.21 -4.96
N GLU A 43 10.30 -7.31 -3.89
CA GLU A 43 11.53 -6.52 -3.73
C GLU A 43 12.53 -6.77 -4.87
N GLN A 44 12.65 -8.02 -5.31
CA GLN A 44 13.49 -8.40 -6.44
C GLN A 44 12.92 -7.92 -7.78
N GLN A 45 11.59 -8.01 -7.98
CA GLN A 45 10.94 -7.62 -9.23
C GLN A 45 11.07 -6.12 -9.51
N TYR A 46 10.92 -5.28 -8.49
CA TYR A 46 10.95 -3.82 -8.62
C TYR A 46 12.29 -3.19 -8.21
N ASP A 47 13.31 -4.01 -7.91
CA ASP A 47 14.65 -3.57 -7.48
C ASP A 47 14.61 -2.52 -6.34
N MET A 48 13.85 -2.82 -5.29
CA MET A 48 13.66 -1.89 -4.16
C MET A 48 13.56 -2.60 -2.81
N GLU A 49 13.77 -1.86 -1.72
CA GLU A 49 13.49 -2.32 -0.36
C GLU A 49 12.15 -1.77 0.13
N ILE A 50 11.22 -2.66 0.49
CA ILE A 50 9.90 -2.29 1.00
C ILE A 50 10.04 -1.93 2.50
N PRO A 51 9.63 -0.72 2.93
CA PRO A 51 9.75 -0.29 4.32
C PRO A 51 9.08 -1.25 5.31
N GLN A 52 9.68 -1.46 6.49
CA GLN A 52 9.17 -2.41 7.48
C GLN A 52 7.74 -2.12 7.96
N ASN A 53 7.36 -0.84 8.10
CA ASN A 53 5.99 -0.48 8.47
C ASN A 53 5.01 -0.84 7.34
N LEU A 54 5.42 -0.71 6.08
CA LEU A 54 4.61 -1.11 4.95
C LEU A 54 4.47 -2.63 4.88
N LYS A 55 5.58 -3.36 5.07
CA LYS A 55 5.54 -4.83 5.23
C LYS A 55 4.61 -5.24 6.36
N ALA A 56 4.59 -4.52 7.49
CA ALA A 56 3.68 -4.81 8.59
C ALA A 56 2.19 -4.65 8.19
N LEU A 57 1.85 -3.61 7.43
CA LEU A 57 0.49 -3.40 6.91
C LEU A 57 0.08 -4.54 5.95
N TYR A 58 0.95 -4.89 5.00
CA TYR A 58 0.66 -5.94 4.01
C TYR A 58 0.80 -7.37 4.54
N ARG A 59 1.47 -7.56 5.68
CA ARG A 59 1.40 -8.79 6.50
C ARG A 59 0.09 -8.92 7.28
N TRP A 60 -0.66 -7.84 7.44
CA TRP A 60 -2.01 -7.92 7.98
C TRP A 60 -2.99 -8.32 6.87
N LYS A 61 -3.09 -7.54 5.79
CA LYS A 61 -3.93 -7.84 4.61
C LYS A 61 -3.31 -7.27 3.34
N ASN A 62 -3.40 -8.01 2.22
CA ASN A 62 -2.85 -7.57 0.94
C ASN A 62 -3.84 -6.75 0.11
N GLY A 63 -4.33 -5.64 0.68
CA GLY A 63 -5.37 -4.85 0.03
C GLY A 63 -6.73 -5.56 0.00
N GLN A 64 -7.68 -4.95 -0.71
CA GLN A 64 -8.95 -5.51 -1.09
C GLN A 64 -8.89 -6.11 -2.50
N ARG A 65 -9.85 -6.96 -2.85
CA ARG A 65 -10.01 -7.43 -4.24
C ARG A 65 -10.22 -6.25 -5.18
N THR A 66 -9.70 -6.34 -6.40
CA THR A 66 -9.83 -5.29 -7.43
C THR A 66 -11.28 -5.03 -7.85
N THR A 67 -12.18 -6.00 -7.61
CA THR A 67 -13.62 -5.87 -7.83
C THR A 67 -14.38 -5.28 -6.64
N SER A 68 -13.70 -5.02 -5.52
CA SER A 68 -14.30 -4.44 -4.33
C SER A 68 -14.13 -2.92 -4.36
N TYR A 69 -15.26 -2.21 -4.37
CA TYR A 69 -15.30 -0.75 -4.39
C TYR A 69 -15.64 -0.14 -3.03
N GLU A 70 -15.69 -0.97 -1.99
CA GLU A 70 -15.86 -0.50 -0.62
C GLU A 70 -14.72 0.43 -0.24
N VAL A 71 -15.07 1.62 0.24
CA VAL A 71 -14.09 2.64 0.61
C VAL A 71 -13.28 2.13 1.81
N PHE A 72 -11.96 2.07 1.74
CA PHE A 72 -11.14 1.75 2.91
C PHE A 72 -11.00 2.97 3.84
N VAL A 73 -10.51 4.09 3.30
CA VAL A 73 -10.30 5.35 4.04
C VAL A 73 -10.51 6.55 3.12
N ASN A 74 -11.21 7.60 3.56
CA ASN A 74 -11.35 8.87 2.83
C ASN A 74 -11.64 8.74 1.31
N ASN A 75 -12.62 7.90 0.95
CA ASN A 75 -13.00 7.60 -0.44
C ASN A 75 -11.96 6.82 -1.28
N SER A 76 -10.90 6.35 -0.65
CA SER A 76 -9.85 5.53 -1.25
C SER A 76 -10.06 4.05 -0.93
N THR A 77 -9.77 3.18 -1.90
CA THR A 77 -9.64 1.73 -1.68
C THR A 77 -8.25 1.39 -1.16
N PHE A 78 -8.09 0.21 -0.56
CA PHE A 78 -6.78 -0.32 -0.17
C PHE A 78 -6.28 -1.31 -1.22
N ILE A 79 -5.37 -0.90 -2.08
CA ILE A 79 -4.95 -1.74 -3.21
C ILE A 79 -3.88 -2.78 -2.82
N PRO A 80 -3.79 -3.91 -3.54
CA PRO A 80 -2.73 -4.90 -3.38
C PRO A 80 -1.34 -4.29 -3.58
N LEU A 81 -0.33 -4.82 -2.88
CA LEU A 81 1.00 -4.22 -2.94
C LEU A 81 1.62 -4.32 -4.33
N GLY A 82 1.42 -5.43 -5.03
CA GLY A 82 1.90 -5.59 -6.41
C GLY A 82 1.34 -4.51 -7.34
N GLU A 83 0.03 -4.24 -7.25
CA GLU A 83 -0.62 -3.20 -8.06
C GLU A 83 -0.09 -1.79 -7.72
N ALA A 84 0.15 -1.51 -6.44
CA ALA A 84 0.76 -0.25 -6.01
C ALA A 84 2.17 -0.06 -6.59
N LEU A 85 2.98 -1.13 -6.62
CA LEU A 85 4.34 -1.12 -7.14
C LEU A 85 4.38 -1.06 -8.66
N ASP A 86 3.51 -1.79 -9.36
CA ASP A 86 3.33 -1.69 -10.81
C ASP A 86 3.00 -0.26 -11.21
N THR A 87 1.99 0.34 -10.57
CA THR A 87 1.60 1.73 -10.83
C THR A 87 2.76 2.69 -10.57
N ALA A 88 3.51 2.48 -9.49
CA ALA A 88 4.67 3.30 -9.17
C ALA A 88 5.77 3.18 -10.24
N GLN A 89 6.03 1.98 -10.74
CA GLN A 89 7.01 1.76 -11.81
C GLN A 89 6.57 2.40 -13.13
N GLU A 90 5.30 2.26 -13.51
CA GLU A 90 4.73 2.90 -14.71
C GLU A 90 4.87 4.42 -14.65
N LEU A 91 4.50 5.03 -13.52
CA LEU A 91 4.65 6.48 -13.32
C LEU A 91 6.12 6.90 -13.30
N THR A 92 7.01 6.10 -12.71
CA THR A 92 8.46 6.38 -12.71
C THR A 92 9.02 6.38 -14.13
N ASN A 93 8.56 5.46 -14.98
CA ASN A 93 8.97 5.40 -16.38
C ASN A 93 8.49 6.60 -17.20
N MET A 94 7.47 7.33 -16.75
CA MET A 94 6.98 8.55 -17.40
C MET A 94 7.77 9.82 -17.00
N ILE A 95 8.71 9.72 -16.05
CA ILE A 95 9.58 10.83 -15.67
C ILE A 95 10.37 11.32 -16.89
N GLY A 96 10.27 12.62 -17.17
CA GLY A 96 10.97 13.27 -18.29
C GLY A 96 10.27 13.12 -19.65
N MET A 97 9.10 12.48 -19.71
CA MET A 97 8.26 12.43 -20.91
C MET A 97 6.97 13.26 -20.74
N ASP A 98 6.08 12.85 -19.83
CA ASP A 98 4.69 13.37 -19.76
C ASP A 98 4.38 14.19 -18.49
N PHE A 99 5.33 14.36 -17.58
CA PHE A 99 5.12 15.24 -16.42
C PHE A 99 5.51 16.68 -16.74
N GLU A 100 4.51 17.53 -16.98
CA GLU A 100 4.70 18.97 -17.20
C GLU A 100 5.07 19.73 -15.91
N ILE A 101 4.83 19.12 -14.74
CA ILE A 101 5.13 19.71 -13.43
C ILE A 101 6.38 19.07 -12.84
N GLU A 102 7.38 19.89 -12.52
CA GLU A 102 8.60 19.46 -11.85
C GLU A 102 8.26 18.82 -10.48
N ASN A 103 8.82 17.64 -10.19
CA ASN A 103 8.51 16.83 -8.99
C ASN A 103 7.03 16.42 -8.86
N TRP A 104 6.29 16.33 -9.98
CA TRP A 104 4.97 15.71 -9.98
C TRP A 104 5.03 14.27 -9.47
N TRP A 105 6.08 13.54 -9.88
CA TRP A 105 6.40 12.19 -9.44
C TRP A 105 7.88 12.08 -9.06
N ASN A 106 8.23 11.11 -8.22
CA ASN A 106 9.59 10.79 -7.82
C ASN A 106 9.74 9.27 -7.70
N GLU A 107 10.89 8.74 -8.07
CA GLU A 107 11.19 7.30 -8.06
C GLU A 107 11.03 6.63 -6.67
N TYR A 108 11.05 7.40 -5.58
CA TYR A 108 10.85 6.90 -4.22
C TYR A 108 9.40 7.01 -3.71
N PHE A 109 8.42 7.31 -4.58
CA PHE A 109 7.00 7.40 -4.23
C PHE A 109 6.24 6.14 -4.66
N PHE A 110 5.28 5.71 -3.82
CA PHE A 110 4.24 4.76 -4.19
C PHE A 110 2.91 5.23 -3.60
N SER A 111 1.78 4.90 -4.27
CA SER A 111 0.44 5.12 -3.73
C SER A 111 -0.09 3.84 -3.11
N LEU A 112 -0.84 3.97 -2.02
CA LEU A 112 -1.57 2.85 -1.39
C LEU A 112 -3.07 2.89 -1.69
N ASP A 113 -3.47 3.83 -2.54
CA ASP A 113 -4.84 4.03 -2.98
C ASP A 113 -4.94 4.28 -4.49
N ASN A 114 -6.15 4.08 -5.01
CA ASN A 114 -6.52 4.31 -6.39
C ASN A 114 -6.97 5.75 -6.67
N THR A 115 -6.95 6.63 -5.67
CA THR A 115 -7.32 8.02 -5.85
C THR A 115 -6.15 8.74 -6.53
N GLY A 116 -6.20 8.85 -7.86
CA GLY A 116 -5.26 9.63 -8.67
C GLY A 116 -5.18 11.12 -8.32
N GLU A 117 -5.92 11.58 -7.31
CA GLU A 117 -5.76 12.90 -6.69
C GLU A 117 -4.52 12.89 -5.79
N TYR A 118 -3.39 13.40 -6.29
CA TYR A 118 -2.12 13.55 -5.57
C TYR A 118 -1.81 12.34 -4.67
N PRO A 119 -1.13 11.29 -5.18
CA PRO A 119 -0.88 10.08 -4.39
C PRO A 119 -0.38 10.51 -3.02
N LYS A 120 -0.98 10.03 -1.92
CA LYS A 120 -0.47 10.39 -0.58
C LYS A 120 0.97 9.88 -0.50
N ARG A 121 1.92 10.79 -0.73
CA ARG A 121 3.30 10.48 -1.10
C ARG A 121 4.05 10.00 0.12
N PHE A 122 4.32 8.70 0.21
CA PHE A 122 5.25 8.18 1.20
C PHE A 122 6.66 8.25 0.61
N LYS A 123 7.53 9.07 1.21
CA LYS A 123 8.96 9.04 0.88
C LYS A 123 9.57 7.81 1.53
N VAL A 124 10.15 6.92 0.72
CA VAL A 124 11.05 5.89 1.23
C VAL A 124 12.43 6.54 1.42
N GLY A 125 12.84 6.77 2.68
CA GLY A 125 14.12 7.40 3.04
C GLY A 125 14.07 8.16 4.35
#